data_AF-A0A7S1RYU5-F1
#
_entry.id   AF-A0A7S1RYU5-F1
#
_cell.length_a   1.000
_cell.length_b   1.000
_cell.length_c   1.000
_cell.angle_alpha   90.00
_cell.angle_beta   90.00
_cell.angle_gamma   90.00
#
_symmetry.space_group_name_H-M   'P 1'
#
loop_
_entity.id
_entity.type
_entity.pdbx_description
1 polymer ?
#
loop_
_entity_poly.entity_id
_entity_poly.type
_entity_poly.pdbx_seq_one_letter_code
_entity_poly.pdbx_strand_id
1 'polypeptide(L)'
;MVDYAYWQRSLVCQGLLDPDLAVWYADIASVHPPVTLDTPIDFPRQRSWRIVGENLFCYLSGDLVTLLQEVNLRATPFAVVTAAFSLILSRLSGTPSIYMGTPFGLRMLASLQHLIGDFVNMLIFKVRHDPAESFVSMLARAAVSAVNVQRHALAPFLMFVNSVNKFYVTNDPARQNIYQTMIDVVPKDNEDPNPSMSGILDLFLFANTYRGALWSIEATSNTTILRTQTVRTILGQMPVLLRAVTRDAAAEVPRCMPFKEEAHCAGGRVVLTHLRLKVGPLPHVVGVAAGWECEGEPQECGAVRVARRLKAQSGLELSADLPLVGARAQRPPAFVIKMEQEVQEKLLREQEARDRRRAQAK
;
A
#
# COMPACT_ATOMS: atom_id res chain seq x y z
N MET A 1 25.76 8.62 -16.67
CA MET A 1 25.27 7.27 -16.31
C MET A 1 26.42 6.27 -16.24
N VAL A 2 27.26 6.19 -17.28
CA VAL A 2 28.46 5.34 -17.29
C VAL A 2 29.38 5.63 -16.09
N ASP A 3 29.66 6.91 -15.81
CA ASP A 3 30.50 7.29 -14.66
C ASP A 3 29.92 6.87 -13.30
N TYR A 4 28.59 6.99 -13.14
CA TYR A 4 27.91 6.55 -11.93
C TYR A 4 27.99 5.02 -11.75
N ALA A 5 27.79 4.27 -12.84
CA ALA A 5 27.92 2.82 -12.82
C ALA A 5 29.36 2.37 -12.48
N TYR A 6 30.37 3.04 -13.04
CA TYR A 6 31.78 2.78 -12.70
C TYR A 6 32.08 3.11 -11.24
N TRP A 7 31.59 4.24 -10.75
CA TRP A 7 31.76 4.65 -9.35
C TRP A 7 31.13 3.64 -8.39
N GLN A 8 29.85 3.28 -8.58
CA GLN A 8 29.14 2.32 -7.73
C GLN A 8 29.82 0.95 -7.77
N ARG A 9 30.24 0.49 -8.96
CA ARG A 9 31.03 -0.74 -9.09
C ARG A 9 32.35 -0.67 -8.32
N SER A 10 33.02 0.48 -8.33
CA SER A 10 34.28 0.64 -7.58
C SER A 10 34.06 0.51 -6.06
N LEU A 11 32.93 1.00 -5.52
CA LEU A 11 32.59 0.85 -4.11
C LEU A 11 32.41 -0.62 -3.74
N VAL A 12 31.70 -1.38 -4.59
CA VAL A 12 31.53 -2.83 -4.44
C VAL A 12 32.88 -3.54 -4.50
N CYS A 13 33.71 -3.25 -5.51
CA CYS A 13 35.02 -3.90 -5.66
C CYS A 13 35.99 -3.59 -4.51
N GLN A 14 35.83 -2.46 -3.84
CA GLN A 14 36.61 -2.07 -2.65
C GLN A 14 36.04 -2.64 -1.34
N GLY A 15 34.92 -3.37 -1.37
CA GLY A 15 34.25 -3.90 -0.17
C GLY A 15 33.58 -2.83 0.70
N LEU A 16 33.44 -1.59 0.20
CA LEU A 16 32.90 -0.48 0.99
C LEU A 16 31.41 -0.62 1.31
N LEU A 17 30.71 -1.49 0.58
CA LEU A 17 29.27 -1.77 0.77
C LEU A 17 29.01 -3.09 1.53
N ASP A 18 30.06 -3.80 1.95
CA ASP A 18 29.92 -5.06 2.70
C ASP A 18 29.17 -4.89 4.03
N PRO A 19 29.41 -3.82 4.82
CA PRO A 19 28.63 -3.58 6.05
C PRO A 19 27.15 -3.38 5.78
N ASP A 20 26.78 -2.69 4.69
CA ASP A 20 25.38 -2.44 4.33
C ASP A 20 24.69 -3.74 3.90
N LEU A 21 25.37 -4.57 3.11
CA LEU A 21 24.89 -5.90 2.72
C LEU A 21 24.73 -6.83 3.94
N ALA A 22 25.64 -6.74 4.92
CA ALA A 22 25.59 -7.53 6.13
C ALA A 22 24.36 -7.22 6.99
N VAL A 23 23.91 -5.96 7.04
CA VAL A 23 22.69 -5.57 7.76
C VAL A 23 21.45 -6.24 7.14
N TRP A 24 21.28 -6.13 5.82
CA TRP A 24 20.17 -6.79 5.12
C TRP A 24 20.23 -8.31 5.25
N TYR A 25 21.45 -8.87 5.20
CA TYR A 25 21.67 -10.28 5.41
C TYR A 25 21.25 -10.74 6.81
N ALA A 26 21.65 -10.03 7.86
CA ALA A 26 21.26 -10.37 9.23
C ALA A 26 19.73 -10.35 9.41
N ASP A 27 19.05 -9.34 8.86
CA ASP A 27 17.60 -9.19 8.96
C ASP A 27 16.83 -10.34 8.27
N ILE A 28 17.31 -10.82 7.12
CA ILE A 28 16.64 -11.88 6.35
C ILE A 28 17.09 -13.28 6.78
N ALA A 29 18.37 -13.47 7.13
CA ALA A 29 18.84 -14.74 7.69
C ALA A 29 18.09 -15.13 8.98
N SER A 30 17.65 -14.13 9.77
CA SER A 30 16.87 -14.34 11.01
C SER A 30 15.51 -15.05 10.82
N VAL A 31 14.97 -15.08 9.60
CA VAL A 31 13.64 -15.66 9.29
C VAL A 31 13.69 -16.87 8.37
N HIS A 32 14.88 -17.43 8.11
CA HIS A 32 15.08 -18.61 7.25
C HIS A 32 14.46 -18.47 5.85
N PRO A 33 15.19 -17.87 4.89
CA PRO A 33 14.72 -17.74 3.52
C PRO A 33 14.29 -19.08 2.87
N PRO A 34 13.23 -19.12 2.03
CA PRO A 34 12.53 -17.97 1.44
C PRO A 34 11.53 -17.30 2.39
N VAL A 35 11.43 -15.97 2.28
CA VAL A 35 10.45 -15.19 3.05
C VAL A 35 9.18 -15.10 2.22
N THR A 36 8.19 -15.92 2.54
CA THR A 36 6.90 -15.97 1.84
C THR A 36 5.78 -15.36 2.66
N LEU A 37 4.96 -14.54 2.01
CA LEU A 37 3.73 -14.01 2.57
C LEU A 37 2.54 -14.87 2.10
N ASP A 38 1.93 -15.58 3.04
CA ASP A 38 0.75 -16.40 2.78
C ASP A 38 -0.54 -15.59 3.00
N THR A 39 -0.86 -14.71 2.06
CA THR A 39 -2.18 -14.07 2.03
C THR A 39 -3.24 -14.97 1.36
N PRO A 40 -4.53 -14.77 1.66
CA PRO A 40 -5.60 -15.45 0.95
C PRO A 40 -5.53 -15.16 -0.57
N ILE A 41 -5.49 -16.24 -1.37
CA ILE A 41 -5.55 -16.19 -2.84
C ILE A 41 -6.86 -16.80 -3.32
N ASP A 42 -7.40 -16.27 -4.41
CA ASP A 42 -8.65 -16.74 -5.04
C ASP A 42 -8.42 -17.97 -5.93
N PHE A 43 -7.23 -18.07 -6.51
CA PHE A 43 -6.84 -19.13 -7.42
C PHE A 43 -5.54 -19.78 -6.94
N PRO A 44 -5.39 -21.10 -7.10
CA PRO A 44 -4.12 -21.75 -6.81
C PRO A 44 -3.02 -21.16 -7.69
N ARG A 45 -1.82 -21.00 -7.11
CA ARG A 45 -0.64 -20.55 -7.86
C ARG A 45 -0.38 -21.48 -9.04
N GLN A 46 -0.05 -20.89 -10.18
CA GLN A 46 0.33 -21.63 -11.39
C GLN A 46 1.73 -22.25 -11.22
N ARG A 47 2.14 -23.14 -12.13
CA ARG A 47 3.48 -23.76 -12.09
C ARG A 47 4.64 -22.77 -12.21
N SER A 48 4.40 -21.61 -12.79
CA SER A 48 5.39 -20.54 -12.93
C SER A 48 4.72 -19.17 -12.87
N TRP A 49 5.48 -18.17 -12.44
CA TRP A 49 5.03 -16.79 -12.39
C TRP A 49 4.62 -16.28 -13.78
N ARG A 50 3.48 -15.58 -13.85
CA ARG A 50 3.03 -14.85 -15.03
C ARG A 50 2.76 -13.40 -14.65
N ILE A 51 3.23 -12.49 -15.48
CA ILE A 51 3.02 -11.04 -15.32
C ILE A 51 1.71 -10.70 -16.01
N VAL A 52 0.60 -10.94 -15.30
CA VAL A 52 -0.74 -10.55 -15.71
C VAL A 52 -1.39 -9.91 -14.51
N GLY A 53 -1.87 -8.68 -14.67
CA GLY A 53 -2.39 -7.94 -13.55
C GLY A 53 -3.39 -6.86 -13.95
N GLU A 54 -3.95 -6.27 -12.90
CA GLU A 54 -4.89 -5.15 -12.99
C GLU A 54 -4.49 -4.08 -11.98
N ASN A 55 -5.03 -2.87 -12.18
CA ASN A 55 -4.88 -1.75 -11.26
C ASN A 55 -6.26 -1.40 -10.70
N LEU A 56 -6.30 -1.07 -9.42
CA LEU A 56 -7.51 -0.64 -8.73
C LEU A 56 -7.23 0.60 -7.88
N PHE A 57 -8.07 1.61 -8.00
CA PHE A 57 -7.95 2.86 -7.25
C PHE A 57 -8.89 2.89 -6.05
N CYS A 58 -8.40 3.46 -4.96
CA CYS A 58 -9.18 3.87 -3.81
C CYS A 58 -8.89 5.34 -3.53
N TYR A 59 -9.89 6.18 -3.73
CA TYR A 59 -9.81 7.60 -3.43
C TYR A 59 -10.15 7.84 -1.97
N LEU A 60 -9.34 8.66 -1.29
CA LEU A 60 -9.63 9.07 0.07
C LEU A 60 -10.64 10.22 0.05
N SER A 61 -11.64 10.16 0.92
CA SER A 61 -12.62 11.22 1.05
C SER A 61 -11.97 12.49 1.60
N GLY A 62 -12.46 13.66 1.17
CA GLY A 62 -11.81 14.95 1.50
C GLY A 62 -11.70 15.19 3.01
N ASP A 63 -12.71 14.77 3.77
CA ASP A 63 -12.70 14.82 5.23
C ASP A 63 -11.60 13.93 5.85
N LEU A 64 -11.33 12.75 5.28
CA LEU A 64 -10.25 11.88 5.75
C LEU A 64 -8.88 12.47 5.41
N VAL A 65 -8.72 13.08 4.24
CA VAL A 65 -7.49 13.79 3.87
C VAL A 65 -7.22 14.92 4.87
N THR A 66 -8.23 15.75 5.16
CA THR A 66 -8.12 16.82 6.16
C THR A 66 -7.76 16.26 7.54
N LEU A 67 -8.45 15.22 8.00
CA LEU A 67 -8.15 14.58 9.29
C LEU A 67 -6.71 14.05 9.36
N LEU A 68 -6.21 13.45 8.28
CA LEU A 68 -4.83 12.96 8.23
C LEU A 68 -3.78 14.09 8.27
N GLN A 69 -4.14 15.29 7.78
CA GLN A 69 -3.27 16.47 7.87
C GLN A 69 -3.33 17.13 9.25
N GLU A 70 -4.51 17.16 9.88
CA GLU A 70 -4.74 17.76 11.19
C GLU A 70 -4.17 16.90 12.33
N VAL A 71 -4.27 15.58 12.21
CA VAL A 71 -3.69 14.67 13.18
C VAL A 71 -2.18 14.73 13.05
N ASN A 72 -1.54 15.35 14.04
CA ASN A 72 -0.09 15.45 14.15
C ASN A 72 0.52 14.08 14.50
N LEU A 73 0.49 13.16 13.54
CA LEU A 73 1.07 11.82 13.66
C LEU A 73 2.60 11.86 13.73
N ARG A 74 3.24 13.03 13.51
CA ARG A 74 4.69 13.20 13.36
C ARG A 74 5.31 12.13 12.43
N ALA A 75 4.55 11.75 11.40
CA ALA A 75 4.88 10.66 10.48
C ALA A 75 4.67 11.09 9.03
N THR A 76 5.47 10.53 8.13
CA THR A 76 5.33 10.78 6.68
C THR A 76 4.14 9.99 6.12
N PRO A 77 3.54 10.41 4.98
CA PRO A 77 2.54 9.61 4.28
C PRO A 77 3.01 8.18 4.01
N PHE A 78 4.31 8.01 3.71
CA PHE A 78 4.94 6.70 3.57
C PHE A 78 4.79 5.85 4.82
N ALA A 79 5.15 6.37 5.99
CA ALA A 79 5.04 5.64 7.25
C ALA A 79 3.58 5.28 7.57
N VAL A 80 2.65 6.22 7.33
CA VAL A 80 1.21 6.03 7.59
C VAL A 80 0.63 4.90 6.74
N VAL A 81 0.85 4.95 5.42
CA VAL A 81 0.34 3.92 4.50
C VAL A 81 1.06 2.59 4.73
N THR A 82 2.37 2.61 4.98
CA THR A 82 3.16 1.41 5.32
C THR A 82 2.62 0.73 6.57
N ALA A 83 2.34 1.48 7.64
CA ALA A 83 1.82 0.94 8.89
C ALA A 83 0.42 0.34 8.71
N ALA A 84 -0.48 1.03 8.00
CA ALA A 84 -1.82 0.54 7.71
C ALA A 84 -1.80 -0.72 6.81
N PHE A 85 -0.99 -0.71 5.76
CA PHE A 85 -0.92 -1.82 4.81
C PHE A 85 -0.25 -3.06 5.41
N SER A 86 0.87 -2.90 6.11
CA SER A 86 1.52 -4.01 6.81
C SER A 86 0.61 -4.64 7.86
N LEU A 87 -0.18 -3.82 8.57
CA LEU A 87 -1.17 -4.34 9.50
C LEU A 87 -2.22 -5.20 8.79
N ILE A 88 -2.79 -4.74 7.66
CA ILE A 88 -3.71 -5.54 6.85
C ILE A 88 -3.06 -6.88 6.46
N LEU A 89 -1.85 -6.82 5.90
CA LEU A 89 -1.13 -8.02 5.46
C LEU A 89 -0.84 -8.98 6.62
N SER A 90 -0.44 -8.47 7.78
CA SER A 90 -0.21 -9.25 9.00
C SER A 90 -1.45 -10.01 9.43
N ARG A 91 -2.61 -9.36 9.36
CA ARG A 91 -3.89 -9.97 9.74
C ARG A 91 -4.38 -10.98 8.72
N LEU A 92 -4.14 -10.72 7.42
CA LEU A 92 -4.48 -11.65 6.34
C LEU A 92 -3.63 -12.91 6.35
N SER A 93 -2.35 -12.78 6.68
CA SER A 93 -1.38 -13.87 6.65
C SER A 93 -1.18 -14.57 7.99
N GLY A 94 -1.64 -13.98 9.09
CA GLY A 94 -1.41 -14.49 10.43
C GLY A 94 0.03 -14.34 10.95
N THR A 95 0.94 -13.73 10.18
CA THR A 95 2.32 -13.47 10.65
C THR A 95 2.43 -12.09 11.31
N PRO A 96 3.13 -11.99 12.46
CA PRO A 96 3.37 -10.72 13.14
C PRO A 96 4.49 -9.89 12.48
N SER A 97 5.08 -10.35 11.38
CA SER A 97 6.18 -9.65 10.71
C SER A 97 6.00 -9.70 9.20
N ILE A 98 5.98 -8.52 8.59
CA ILE A 98 5.75 -8.32 7.16
C ILE A 98 6.99 -7.71 6.53
N TYR A 99 7.54 -8.40 5.53
CA TYR A 99 8.60 -7.89 4.67
C TYR A 99 7.98 -7.27 3.43
N MET A 100 8.39 -6.04 3.11
CA MET A 100 7.93 -5.31 1.93
C MET A 100 9.12 -4.72 1.20
N GLY A 101 9.00 -4.64 -0.12
CA GLY A 101 9.90 -3.85 -0.94
C GLY A 101 9.42 -2.39 -1.05
N THR A 102 10.35 -1.48 -1.29
CA THR A 102 10.05 -0.11 -1.73
C THR A 102 11.11 0.34 -2.73
N PRO A 103 10.72 0.94 -3.88
CA PRO A 103 11.69 1.52 -4.80
C PRO A 103 12.32 2.77 -4.18
N PHE A 104 13.62 2.94 -4.34
CA PHE A 104 14.35 4.11 -3.85
C PHE A 104 15.21 4.71 -4.96
N GLY A 105 14.95 5.98 -5.29
CA GLY A 105 15.71 6.70 -6.30
C GLY A 105 17.06 7.17 -5.76
N LEU A 106 18.16 6.64 -6.31
CA LEU A 106 19.54 7.00 -5.95
C LEU A 106 20.02 8.30 -6.61
N ARG A 107 19.13 9.29 -6.76
CA ARG A 107 19.45 10.62 -7.29
C ARG A 107 19.88 11.58 -6.17
N MET A 108 20.83 11.15 -5.35
CA MET A 108 21.26 11.89 -4.15
C MET A 108 22.14 13.11 -4.46
N LEU A 109 22.82 13.13 -5.60
CA LEU A 109 23.58 14.28 -6.08
C LEU A 109 22.72 15.11 -7.03
N ALA A 110 22.81 16.43 -6.94
CA ALA A 110 22.10 17.35 -7.84
C ALA A 110 22.40 17.06 -9.32
N SER A 111 23.64 16.67 -9.64
CA SER A 111 24.07 16.30 -10.99
C SER A 111 23.36 15.05 -11.54
N LEU A 112 22.78 14.20 -10.69
CA LEU A 112 22.06 12.99 -11.10
C LEU A 112 20.57 13.26 -11.39
N GLN A 113 20.01 14.38 -10.96
CA GLN A 113 18.57 14.64 -11.08
C GLN A 113 18.09 14.73 -12.53
N HIS A 114 18.92 15.27 -13.43
CA HIS A 114 18.57 15.50 -14.84
C HIS A 114 19.04 14.38 -15.79
N LEU A 115 19.70 13.34 -15.27
CA LEU A 115 20.20 12.25 -16.10
C LEU A 115 19.11 11.27 -16.49
N ILE A 116 19.02 10.95 -17.77
CA ILE A 116 18.19 9.85 -18.27
C ILE A 116 18.88 8.53 -17.92
N GLY A 117 18.14 7.63 -17.28
CA GLY A 117 18.64 6.33 -16.83
C GLY A 117 17.87 5.79 -15.63
N ASP A 118 18.04 4.49 -15.37
CA ASP A 118 17.50 3.84 -14.18
C ASP A 118 18.47 4.02 -13.00
N PHE A 119 18.01 4.73 -11.97
CA PHE A 119 18.72 4.96 -10.72
C PHE A 119 17.90 4.42 -9.54
N VAL A 120 16.91 3.57 -9.80
CA VAL A 120 16.08 2.97 -8.75
C VAL A 120 16.81 1.75 -8.20
N ASN A 121 16.95 1.70 -6.88
CA ASN A 121 17.33 0.49 -6.16
C ASN A 121 16.12 0.00 -5.35
N MET A 122 15.99 -1.30 -5.19
CA MET A 122 14.92 -1.87 -4.36
C MET A 122 15.42 -2.02 -2.93
N LEU A 123 14.67 -1.48 -1.98
CA LEU A 123 14.96 -1.63 -0.55
C LEU A 123 13.95 -2.59 0.05
N ILE A 124 14.39 -3.45 0.95
CA ILE A 124 13.51 -4.34 1.70
C ILE A 124 13.56 -3.97 3.16
N PHE A 125 12.38 -3.84 3.75
CA PHE A 125 12.27 -3.54 5.16
C PHE A 125 11.18 -4.39 5.81
N LYS A 126 11.32 -4.54 7.13
CA LYS A 126 10.45 -5.37 7.96
C LYS A 126 9.61 -4.49 8.85
N VAL A 127 8.30 -4.73 8.90
CA VAL A 127 7.40 -4.16 9.91
C VAL A 127 6.95 -5.28 10.83
N ARG A 128 7.21 -5.11 12.13
CA ARG A 128 6.76 -6.04 13.18
C ARG A 128 5.50 -5.48 13.82
N HIS A 129 4.54 -6.34 14.08
CA HIS A 129 3.28 -6.04 14.75
C HIS A 129 3.20 -6.76 16.08
N ASP A 130 2.86 -6.01 17.12
CA ASP A 130 2.46 -6.54 18.42
C ASP A 130 0.97 -6.27 18.61
N PRO A 131 0.10 -7.29 18.75
CA PRO A 131 -1.33 -7.10 18.94
C PRO A 131 -1.71 -6.24 20.16
N ALA A 132 -0.83 -6.08 21.13
CA ALA A 132 -1.05 -5.27 22.33
C ALA A 132 -0.53 -3.83 22.20
N GLU A 133 0.09 -3.46 21.07
CA GLU A 133 0.62 -2.10 20.89
C GLU A 133 -0.44 -1.10 20.42
N SER A 134 -0.22 0.17 20.74
CA SER A 134 -1.02 1.27 20.18
C SER A 134 -0.65 1.54 18.73
N PHE A 135 -1.58 2.09 17.96
CA PHE A 135 -1.30 2.42 16.56
C PHE A 135 -0.13 3.40 16.40
N VAL A 136 -0.01 4.40 17.28
CA VAL A 136 1.13 5.34 17.26
C VAL A 136 2.46 4.64 17.45
N SER A 137 2.52 3.62 18.32
CA SER A 137 3.74 2.83 18.53
C SER A 137 4.10 2.04 17.27
N MET A 138 3.10 1.41 16.65
CA MET A 138 3.27 0.71 15.37
C MET A 138 3.72 1.67 14.26
N LEU A 139 3.13 2.86 14.17
CA LEU A 139 3.47 3.88 13.20
C LEU A 139 4.91 4.39 13.37
N ALA A 140 5.31 4.68 14.61
CA ALA A 140 6.68 5.07 14.92
C ALA A 140 7.68 3.99 14.51
N ARG A 141 7.36 2.72 14.77
CA ARG A 141 8.18 1.57 14.36
C ARG A 141 8.27 1.44 12.84
N ALA A 142 7.16 1.59 12.12
CA ALA A 142 7.13 1.58 10.66
C ALA A 142 7.97 2.72 10.08
N ALA A 143 7.87 3.94 10.65
CA ALA A 143 8.68 5.09 10.26
C ALA A 143 10.18 4.84 10.47
N VAL A 144 10.56 4.29 11.62
CA VAL A 144 11.96 3.95 11.93
C VAL A 144 12.49 2.89 10.95
N SER A 145 11.72 1.84 10.68
CA SER A 145 12.11 0.79 9.73
C SER A 145 12.32 1.35 8.31
N ALA A 146 11.39 2.21 7.87
CA ALA A 146 11.46 2.89 6.58
C ALA A 146 12.68 3.81 6.44
N VAL A 147 13.06 4.54 7.49
CA VAL A 147 14.23 5.43 7.47
C VAL A 147 15.53 4.62 7.56
N ASN A 148 15.56 3.57 8.37
CA ASN A 148 16.76 2.75 8.56
C ASN A 148 17.19 2.06 7.26
N VAL A 149 16.23 1.53 6.48
CA VAL A 149 16.58 0.84 5.23
C VAL A 149 17.22 1.79 4.21
N GLN A 150 16.86 3.08 4.22
CA GLN A 150 17.43 4.08 3.32
C GLN A 150 18.91 4.36 3.58
N ARG A 151 19.40 4.13 4.81
CA ARG A 151 20.82 4.29 5.15
C ARG A 151 21.72 3.34 4.37
N HIS A 152 21.18 2.21 3.94
CA HIS A 152 21.87 1.15 3.21
C HIS A 152 21.54 1.18 1.71
N ALA A 153 20.90 2.24 1.21
CA ALA A 153 20.34 2.27 -0.15
C ALA A 153 21.38 2.19 -1.28
N LEU A 154 22.66 2.48 -1.01
CA LEU A 154 23.72 2.37 -2.01
C LEU A 154 24.09 0.92 -2.33
N ALA A 155 23.84 -0.03 -1.41
CA ALA A 155 24.07 -1.45 -1.60
C ALA A 155 23.10 -2.01 -2.67
N PRO A 156 23.60 -2.58 -3.77
CA PRO A 156 22.74 -3.08 -4.83
C PRO A 156 21.86 -4.25 -4.36
N PHE A 157 20.54 -4.13 -4.51
CA PHE A 157 19.60 -5.19 -4.13
C PHE A 157 19.94 -6.55 -4.73
N LEU A 158 20.29 -6.58 -6.02
CA LEU A 158 20.67 -7.81 -6.73
C LEU A 158 21.87 -8.52 -6.10
N MET A 159 22.82 -7.79 -5.50
CA MET A 159 23.95 -8.40 -4.79
C MET A 159 23.48 -9.08 -3.51
N PHE A 160 22.57 -8.43 -2.78
CA PHE A 160 21.93 -9.02 -1.64
C PHE A 160 21.15 -10.30 -2.02
N VAL A 161 20.31 -10.26 -3.06
CA VAL A 161 19.57 -11.44 -3.57
C VAL A 161 20.53 -12.59 -3.86
N ASN A 162 21.61 -12.32 -4.61
CA ASN A 162 22.61 -13.34 -4.94
C ASN A 162 23.29 -13.92 -3.69
N SER A 163 23.53 -13.09 -2.67
CA SER A 163 24.11 -13.53 -1.41
C SER A 163 23.18 -14.43 -0.59
N VAL A 164 21.86 -14.20 -0.66
CA VAL A 164 20.86 -15.02 0.06
C VAL A 164 20.39 -16.25 -0.71
N ASN A 165 20.49 -16.23 -2.05
CA ASN A 165 20.04 -17.32 -2.92
C ASN A 165 20.61 -18.70 -2.52
N LYS A 166 21.86 -18.73 -2.04
CA LYS A 166 22.54 -19.96 -1.59
C LYS A 166 21.93 -20.62 -0.35
N PHE A 167 21.06 -19.90 0.38
CA PHE A 167 20.40 -20.39 1.58
C PHE A 167 18.96 -20.85 1.33
N TYR A 168 18.40 -20.67 0.13
CA TYR A 168 17.08 -21.19 -0.20
C TYR A 168 17.12 -22.72 -0.25
N VAL A 169 16.41 -23.36 0.69
CA VAL A 169 16.23 -24.82 0.69
C VAL A 169 15.34 -25.26 -0.47
N THR A 170 14.33 -24.44 -0.80
CA THR A 170 13.40 -24.64 -1.90
C THR A 170 13.11 -23.30 -2.58
N ASN A 171 13.01 -23.31 -3.91
CA ASN A 171 12.64 -22.15 -4.72
C ASN A 171 11.30 -22.45 -5.40
N ASP A 172 10.25 -21.68 -5.07
CA ASP A 172 8.95 -21.79 -5.72
C ASP A 172 8.91 -20.84 -6.93
N PRO A 173 8.95 -21.36 -8.18
CA PRO A 173 8.94 -20.52 -9.38
C PRO A 173 7.63 -19.74 -9.56
N ALA A 174 6.61 -19.98 -8.73
CA ALA A 174 5.37 -19.24 -8.68
C ALA A 174 5.36 -18.10 -7.63
N ARG A 175 6.50 -17.84 -6.99
CA ARG A 175 6.67 -16.78 -5.98
C ARG A 175 7.98 -16.02 -6.18
N GLN A 176 7.99 -14.78 -5.71
CA GLN A 176 9.23 -14.06 -5.44
C GLN A 176 9.78 -14.55 -4.08
N ASN A 177 11.10 -14.67 -3.92
CA ASN A 177 11.68 -15.39 -2.76
C ASN A 177 11.94 -14.54 -1.51
N ILE A 178 11.80 -13.21 -1.61
CA ILE A 178 12.19 -12.29 -0.52
C ILE A 178 11.02 -11.40 -0.06
N TYR A 179 10.25 -10.89 -1.01
CA TYR A 179 9.03 -10.14 -0.73
C TYR A 179 8.07 -10.34 -1.90
N GLN A 180 6.78 -10.40 -1.60
CA GLN A 180 5.72 -10.51 -2.61
C GLN A 180 4.86 -9.25 -2.68
N THR A 181 5.12 -8.29 -1.79
CA THR A 181 4.40 -7.02 -1.72
C THR A 181 5.34 -5.83 -1.67
N MET A 182 4.86 -4.71 -2.19
CA MET A 182 5.59 -3.45 -2.20
C MET A 182 4.71 -2.26 -1.84
N ILE A 183 5.37 -1.19 -1.43
CA ILE A 183 4.77 0.12 -1.26
C ILE A 183 5.68 1.20 -1.85
N ASP A 184 5.05 2.15 -2.53
CA ASP A 184 5.68 3.37 -3.01
C ASP A 184 4.79 4.58 -2.72
N VAL A 185 5.39 5.74 -2.50
CA VAL A 185 4.68 7.01 -2.36
C VAL A 185 5.11 7.91 -3.49
N VAL A 186 4.14 8.26 -4.35
CA VAL A 186 4.39 9.03 -5.56
C VAL A 186 3.77 10.42 -5.38
N PRO A 187 4.56 11.50 -5.43
CA PRO A 187 4.04 12.85 -5.63
C PRO A 187 3.36 12.92 -6.99
N LYS A 188 2.06 13.20 -7.00
CA LYS A 188 1.21 13.08 -8.17
C LYS A 188 0.13 14.15 -8.16
N ASP A 189 0.15 14.94 -9.23
CA ASP A 189 -0.71 16.10 -9.43
C ASP A 189 -1.94 15.80 -10.31
N ASN A 190 -2.07 14.56 -10.82
CA ASN A 190 -3.15 14.15 -11.72
C ASN A 190 -3.60 12.68 -11.50
N GLU A 191 -4.67 12.28 -12.19
CA GLU A 191 -5.26 10.92 -12.08
C GLU A 191 -4.67 9.90 -13.06
N ASP A 192 -3.74 10.30 -13.93
CA ASP A 192 -3.14 9.38 -14.92
C ASP A 192 -2.56 8.16 -14.20
N PRO A 193 -2.84 6.92 -14.62
CA PRO A 193 -2.34 5.75 -13.90
C PRO A 193 -0.81 5.78 -13.79
N ASN A 194 -0.26 5.29 -12.67
CA ASN A 194 1.18 5.10 -12.58
C ASN A 194 1.63 4.11 -13.69
N PRO A 195 2.89 4.17 -14.15
CA PRO A 195 3.40 3.17 -15.10
C PRO A 195 3.04 1.77 -14.62
N SER A 196 2.32 1.01 -15.45
CA SER A 196 1.69 -0.21 -14.98
C SER A 196 2.75 -1.24 -14.57
N MET A 197 2.85 -1.46 -13.26
CA MET A 197 3.62 -2.54 -12.65
C MET A 197 2.73 -3.75 -12.33
N SER A 198 1.59 -3.86 -13.02
CA SER A 198 0.57 -4.86 -12.71
C SER A 198 1.06 -6.29 -12.94
N GLY A 199 0.80 -7.17 -11.98
CA GLY A 199 1.21 -8.57 -12.04
C GLY A 199 2.71 -8.82 -11.89
N ILE A 200 3.54 -7.79 -11.64
CA ILE A 200 4.96 -7.98 -11.31
C ILE A 200 5.13 -8.61 -9.93
N LEU A 201 4.23 -8.25 -9.00
CA LEU A 201 4.14 -8.79 -7.65
C LEU A 201 2.73 -9.30 -7.37
N ASP A 202 2.55 -9.99 -6.24
CA ASP A 202 1.22 -10.43 -5.81
C ASP A 202 0.34 -9.19 -5.57
N LEU A 203 0.88 -8.19 -4.87
CA LEU A 203 0.21 -6.92 -4.58
C LEU A 203 1.23 -5.78 -4.38
N PHE A 204 1.05 -4.65 -5.07
CA PHE A 204 1.88 -3.45 -4.93
C PHE A 204 0.97 -2.24 -4.73
N LEU A 205 1.18 -1.47 -3.67
CA LEU A 205 0.48 -0.22 -3.43
C LEU A 205 1.31 1.01 -3.84
N PHE A 206 0.68 1.90 -4.59
CA PHE A 206 1.12 3.27 -4.81
C PHE A 206 0.24 4.21 -4.01
N ALA A 207 0.83 4.93 -3.06
CA ALA A 207 0.19 6.01 -2.34
C ALA A 207 0.45 7.33 -3.06
N ASN A 208 -0.60 7.92 -3.63
CA ASN A 208 -0.49 9.15 -4.40
C ASN A 208 -0.67 10.36 -3.47
N THR A 209 0.29 11.27 -3.50
CA THR A 209 0.28 12.48 -2.68
C THR A 209 0.24 13.74 -3.53
N TYR A 210 -0.50 14.75 -3.08
CA TYR A 210 -0.55 16.06 -3.71
C TYR A 210 -0.15 17.10 -2.67
N ARG A 211 0.92 17.85 -2.93
CA ARG A 211 1.52 18.79 -1.96
C ARG A 211 1.74 18.15 -0.57
N GLY A 212 2.14 16.89 -0.55
CA GLY A 212 2.35 16.10 0.67
C GLY A 212 1.09 15.49 1.30
N ALA A 213 -0.10 15.80 0.80
CA ALA A 213 -1.37 15.22 1.28
C ALA A 213 -1.69 13.92 0.53
N LEU A 214 -1.94 12.82 1.26
CA LEU A 214 -2.38 11.56 0.66
C LEU A 214 -3.83 11.70 0.17
N TRP A 215 -4.09 11.44 -1.11
CA TRP A 215 -5.43 11.62 -1.70
C TRP A 215 -5.98 10.37 -2.40
N SER A 216 -5.11 9.46 -2.85
CA SER A 216 -5.53 8.15 -3.37
C SER A 216 -4.49 7.07 -3.13
N ILE A 217 -4.94 5.83 -3.15
CA ILE A 217 -4.10 4.63 -3.09
C ILE A 217 -4.47 3.77 -4.30
N GLU A 218 -3.49 3.45 -5.13
CA GLU A 218 -3.61 2.53 -6.26
C GLU A 218 -3.00 1.19 -5.88
N ALA A 219 -3.75 0.11 -6.05
CA ALA A 219 -3.25 -1.25 -5.90
C ALA A 219 -3.04 -1.86 -7.29
N THR A 220 -1.86 -2.40 -7.54
CA THR A 220 -1.60 -3.28 -8.69
C THR A 220 -1.44 -4.71 -8.19
N SER A 221 -2.03 -5.67 -8.87
CA SER A 221 -2.12 -7.05 -8.36
C SER A 221 -1.96 -8.09 -9.47
N ASN A 222 -1.54 -9.29 -9.10
CA ASN A 222 -1.48 -10.43 -10.01
C ASN A 222 -2.85 -11.12 -10.13
N THR A 223 -3.48 -11.03 -11.30
CA THR A 223 -4.82 -11.58 -11.54
C THR A 223 -4.84 -13.10 -11.73
N THR A 224 -3.67 -13.73 -11.81
CA THR A 224 -3.57 -15.20 -11.83
C THR A 224 -3.82 -15.84 -10.47
N ILE A 225 -3.73 -15.06 -9.39
CA ILE A 225 -3.94 -15.52 -8.00
C ILE A 225 -5.04 -14.73 -7.27
N LEU A 226 -5.32 -13.49 -7.66
CA LEU A 226 -6.28 -12.61 -6.99
C LEU A 226 -7.36 -12.14 -7.96
N ARG A 227 -8.61 -12.09 -7.48
CA ARG A 227 -9.73 -11.42 -8.16
C ARG A 227 -9.74 -9.93 -7.80
N THR A 228 -10.26 -9.12 -8.71
CA THR A 228 -10.53 -7.69 -8.49
C THR A 228 -11.29 -7.45 -7.18
N GLN A 229 -12.26 -8.30 -6.86
CA GLN A 229 -13.07 -8.16 -5.65
C GLN A 229 -12.26 -8.37 -4.37
N THR A 230 -11.26 -9.26 -4.40
CA THR A 230 -10.38 -9.52 -3.26
C THR A 230 -9.45 -8.35 -3.04
N VAL A 231 -8.82 -7.85 -4.11
CA VAL A 231 -7.97 -6.66 -4.10
C VAL A 231 -8.77 -5.44 -3.61
N ARG A 232 -10.01 -5.27 -4.10
CA ARG A 232 -10.94 -4.23 -3.63
C ARG A 232 -11.24 -4.32 -2.15
N THR A 233 -11.39 -5.53 -1.63
CA THR A 233 -11.65 -5.75 -0.19
C THR A 233 -10.42 -5.38 0.64
N ILE A 234 -9.22 -5.80 0.21
CA ILE A 234 -7.96 -5.45 0.88
C ILE A 234 -7.76 -3.93 0.86
N LEU A 235 -7.90 -3.31 -0.32
CA LEU A 235 -7.70 -1.88 -0.50
C LEU A 235 -8.75 -1.05 0.26
N GLY A 236 -9.99 -1.52 0.33
CA GLY A 236 -11.08 -0.88 1.07
C GLY A 236 -10.86 -0.82 2.58
N GLN A 237 -9.97 -1.65 3.14
CA GLN A 237 -9.61 -1.59 4.57
C GLN A 237 -8.70 -0.40 4.89
N MET A 238 -7.96 0.12 3.91
CA MET A 238 -7.05 1.27 4.10
C MET A 238 -7.76 2.51 4.65
N PRO A 239 -8.79 3.09 3.99
CA PRO A 239 -9.45 4.28 4.50
C PRO A 239 -10.14 4.06 5.86
N VAL A 240 -10.59 2.83 6.14
CA VAL A 240 -11.22 2.49 7.43
C VAL A 240 -10.18 2.52 8.55
N LEU A 241 -9.04 1.87 8.35
CA LEU A 241 -7.92 1.92 9.30
C LEU A 241 -7.43 3.35 9.49
N LEU A 242 -7.14 4.07 8.40
CA LEU A 242 -6.65 5.45 8.47
C LEU A 242 -7.61 6.37 9.24
N ARG A 243 -8.93 6.16 9.11
CA ARG A 243 -9.94 6.89 9.88
C ARG A 243 -10.00 6.50 11.35
N ALA A 244 -9.77 5.23 11.68
CA ALA A 244 -9.70 4.80 13.08
C ALA A 244 -8.52 5.47 13.80
N VAL A 245 -7.37 5.53 13.12
CA VAL A 245 -6.13 6.15 13.61
C VAL A 245 -6.30 7.64 13.91
N THR A 246 -7.01 8.36 13.03
CA THR A 246 -7.19 9.80 13.21
C THR A 246 -8.13 10.15 14.37
N ARG A 247 -8.94 9.19 14.85
CA ARG A 247 -9.86 9.40 15.96
C ARG A 247 -9.25 9.13 17.32
N ASP A 248 -8.47 8.06 17.43
CA ASP A 248 -7.77 7.72 18.66
C ASP A 248 -6.44 7.03 18.32
N ALA A 249 -5.39 7.83 18.24
CA ALA A 249 -4.06 7.36 17.89
C ALA A 249 -3.43 6.52 19.05
N ALA A 250 -3.94 6.68 20.27
CA ALA A 250 -3.49 5.95 21.45
C ALA A 250 -4.22 4.61 21.63
N ALA A 251 -5.32 4.38 20.90
CA ALA A 251 -6.03 3.11 20.91
C ALA A 251 -5.11 1.95 20.52
N GLU A 252 -5.36 0.78 21.14
CA GLU A 252 -4.79 -0.48 20.70
C GLU A 252 -5.15 -0.72 19.23
N VAL A 253 -4.20 -1.33 18.51
CA VAL A 253 -4.46 -1.77 17.14
C VAL A 253 -5.69 -2.70 17.16
N PRO A 254 -6.75 -2.42 16.36
CA PRO A 254 -7.94 -3.25 16.34
C PRO A 254 -7.60 -4.73 16.16
N ARG A 255 -8.03 -5.57 17.11
CA ARG A 255 -7.73 -7.03 17.10
C ARG A 255 -8.42 -7.75 15.96
N CYS A 256 -9.62 -7.30 15.62
CA CYS A 256 -10.32 -7.71 14.42
C CYS A 256 -10.16 -6.61 13.39
N MET A 257 -9.62 -6.96 12.22
CA MET A 257 -9.77 -6.09 11.06
C MET A 257 -11.27 -5.99 10.74
N PRO A 258 -11.74 -4.84 10.24
CA PRO A 258 -13.07 -4.74 9.67
C PRO A 258 -13.11 -5.62 8.42
N PHE A 259 -13.35 -6.91 8.64
CA PHE A 259 -13.80 -7.81 7.62
C PHE A 259 -15.28 -7.55 7.40
N LYS A 260 -15.72 -7.85 6.18
CA LYS A 260 -17.07 -7.70 5.61
C LYS A 260 -18.24 -8.16 6.49
N GLU A 261 -18.00 -8.72 7.66
CA GLU A 261 -19.03 -9.18 8.58
C GLU A 261 -19.64 -8.07 9.43
N GLU A 262 -19.07 -6.86 9.45
CA GLU A 262 -19.80 -5.65 9.86
C GLU A 262 -20.57 -4.99 8.69
N ALA A 263 -20.60 -5.64 7.52
CA ALA A 263 -21.31 -5.16 6.33
C ALA A 263 -22.70 -5.74 6.17
N HIS A 264 -23.66 -5.14 6.87
CA HIS A 264 -25.06 -5.31 6.53
C HIS A 264 -25.35 -4.63 5.19
N CYS A 265 -25.69 -5.43 4.16
CA CYS A 265 -26.35 -4.96 2.95
C CYS A 265 -27.79 -4.62 3.28
N ALA A 266 -27.99 -3.45 3.86
CA ALA A 266 -29.30 -2.90 4.02
C ALA A 266 -29.44 -1.79 2.97
N GLY A 267 -30.39 -1.93 2.04
CA GLY A 267 -30.70 -0.91 1.03
C GLY A 267 -29.67 -0.74 -0.09
N GLY A 268 -28.91 -1.79 -0.42
CA GLY A 268 -28.02 -1.77 -1.58
C GLY A 268 -26.65 -1.15 -1.35
N ARG A 269 -26.25 -0.77 -0.12
CA ARG A 269 -24.90 -0.23 0.18
C ARG A 269 -24.09 -1.18 1.05
N VAL A 270 -22.77 -1.22 0.86
CA VAL A 270 -21.85 -2.06 1.64
C VAL A 270 -21.40 -1.29 2.90
N VAL A 271 -21.66 -1.78 4.12
CA VAL A 271 -21.16 -1.16 5.36
C VAL A 271 -19.81 -1.75 5.77
N LEU A 272 -18.68 -1.08 5.62
CA LEU A 272 -17.35 -1.65 5.89
C LEU A 272 -17.07 -1.94 7.38
N THR A 273 -17.61 -1.13 8.30
CA THR A 273 -17.39 -1.30 9.76
C THR A 273 -18.45 -0.56 10.57
N HIS A 274 -18.63 -0.89 11.85
CA HIS A 274 -19.41 -0.15 12.81
C HIS A 274 -18.49 0.55 13.83
N LEU A 275 -18.53 1.89 13.86
CA LEU A 275 -17.75 2.68 14.81
C LEU A 275 -18.60 3.01 16.03
N ARG A 276 -18.12 2.64 17.23
CA ARG A 276 -18.66 3.13 18.49
C ARG A 276 -18.20 4.58 18.70
N LEU A 277 -19.16 5.50 18.70
CA LEU A 277 -18.98 6.91 19.01
C LEU A 277 -19.49 7.19 20.43
N LYS A 278 -18.80 8.08 21.15
CA LYS A 278 -19.30 8.63 22.42
C LYS A 278 -19.71 10.07 22.17
N VAL A 279 -21.01 10.31 21.94
CA VAL A 279 -21.58 11.64 21.78
C VAL A 279 -22.46 11.89 23.01
N GLY A 280 -21.97 12.70 23.94
CA GLY A 280 -22.62 12.87 25.24
C GLY A 280 -22.59 11.60 26.11
N PRO A 281 -23.59 11.37 26.98
CA PRO A 281 -23.58 10.25 27.93
C PRO A 281 -23.92 8.89 27.31
N LEU A 282 -24.34 8.83 26.03
CA LEU A 282 -24.79 7.60 25.39
C LEU A 282 -23.80 7.10 24.32
N PRO A 283 -23.48 5.80 24.28
CA PRO A 283 -22.72 5.20 23.20
C PRO A 283 -23.59 5.09 21.93
N HIS A 284 -23.11 5.66 20.84
CA HIS A 284 -23.71 5.53 19.51
C HIS A 284 -22.90 4.52 18.68
N VAL A 285 -23.57 3.75 17.83
CA VAL A 285 -22.91 2.87 16.84
C VAL A 285 -23.23 3.42 15.47
N VAL A 286 -22.20 3.76 14.68
CA VAL A 286 -22.36 4.33 13.33
C VAL A 286 -21.72 3.39 12.31
N GLY A 287 -22.53 2.89 11.37
CA GLY A 287 -22.05 2.14 10.22
C GLY A 287 -21.29 3.04 9.23
N VAL A 288 -20.07 2.63 8.85
CA VAL A 288 -19.26 3.27 7.82
C VAL A 288 -19.54 2.56 6.50
N ALA A 289 -20.24 3.20 5.58
CA ALA A 289 -20.49 2.62 4.26
C ALA A 289 -19.30 2.77 3.29
N ALA A 290 -18.97 1.71 2.56
CA ALA A 290 -18.35 1.80 1.25
C ALA A 290 -19.36 2.50 0.33
N GLY A 291 -18.95 3.55 -0.36
CA GLY A 291 -19.83 4.35 -1.23
C GLY A 291 -20.23 3.67 -2.55
N TRP A 292 -20.45 2.36 -2.53
CA TRP A 292 -20.75 1.53 -3.70
C TRP A 292 -22.09 0.81 -3.51
N GLU A 293 -22.90 0.75 -4.57
CA GLU A 293 -24.15 0.00 -4.58
C GLU A 293 -23.93 -1.45 -5.07
N CYS A 294 -24.58 -2.44 -4.44
CA CYS A 294 -24.55 -3.84 -4.87
C CYS A 294 -25.68 -4.14 -5.85
N GLU A 295 -25.36 -4.70 -7.02
CA GLU A 295 -26.34 -5.38 -7.89
C GLU A 295 -26.33 -6.90 -7.62
N GLY A 296 -27.50 -7.49 -7.34
CA GLY A 296 -27.71 -8.95 -7.23
C GLY A 296 -28.17 -9.49 -5.86
N GLU A 297 -28.55 -10.77 -5.83
CA GLU A 297 -28.96 -11.51 -4.63
C GLU A 297 -27.76 -11.75 -3.67
N PRO A 298 -27.89 -11.52 -2.35
CA PRO A 298 -26.76 -11.58 -1.40
C PRO A 298 -25.99 -12.90 -1.38
N GLN A 299 -26.67 -14.02 -1.70
CA GLN A 299 -26.12 -15.37 -1.69
C GLN A 299 -25.26 -15.69 -2.92
N GLU A 300 -25.45 -14.94 -4.01
CA GLU A 300 -24.70 -15.09 -5.26
C GLU A 300 -23.34 -14.38 -5.20
N CYS A 301 -23.16 -13.48 -4.23
CA CYS A 301 -21.95 -12.71 -4.02
C CYS A 301 -20.80 -13.64 -3.56
N GLY A 302 -19.86 -13.97 -4.46
CA GLY A 302 -18.75 -14.91 -4.23
C GLY A 302 -17.91 -14.64 -2.96
N ALA A 303 -17.90 -13.40 -2.48
CA ALA A 303 -17.28 -13.00 -1.22
C ALA A 303 -17.90 -13.64 0.04
N VAL A 304 -19.19 -14.04 0.01
CA VAL A 304 -19.86 -14.75 1.14
C VAL A 304 -19.35 -16.18 1.28
N ARG A 305 -19.03 -16.85 0.17
CA ARG A 305 -18.45 -18.19 0.16
C ARG A 305 -16.99 -18.20 0.61
N VAL A 306 -16.22 -17.18 0.21
CA VAL A 306 -14.82 -17.00 0.61
C VAL A 306 -14.72 -16.64 2.11
N ALA A 307 -15.61 -15.79 2.62
CA ALA A 307 -15.69 -15.44 4.05
C ALA A 307 -15.95 -16.66 4.95
N ARG A 308 -16.86 -17.58 4.57
CA ARG A 308 -17.09 -18.83 5.31
C ARG A 308 -15.87 -19.75 5.33
N ARG A 309 -15.08 -19.75 4.25
CA ARG A 309 -13.84 -20.54 4.15
C ARG A 309 -12.72 -19.95 5.01
N LEU A 310 -12.61 -18.62 5.03
CA LEU A 310 -11.71 -17.87 5.91
C LEU A 310 -12.08 -18.05 7.39
N LYS A 311 -13.37 -17.96 7.75
CA LYS A 311 -13.88 -18.22 9.10
C LYS A 311 -13.44 -19.59 9.64
N ALA A 312 -13.54 -20.62 8.81
CA ALA A 312 -13.12 -21.98 9.18
C ALA A 312 -11.61 -22.12 9.41
N GLN A 313 -10.80 -21.19 8.88
CA GLN A 313 -9.34 -21.24 8.95
C GLN A 313 -8.73 -20.25 9.96
N SER A 314 -9.44 -19.18 10.34
CA SER A 314 -8.89 -18.07 11.14
C SER A 314 -9.40 -17.96 12.58
N GLY A 315 -10.46 -18.69 12.96
CA GLY A 315 -10.96 -18.72 14.35
C GLY A 315 -11.65 -17.43 14.84
N LEU A 316 -12.16 -16.59 13.94
CA LEU A 316 -12.86 -15.34 14.26
C LEU A 316 -14.34 -15.57 14.65
N GLU A 317 -14.85 -14.86 15.66
CA GLU A 317 -16.27 -14.87 16.08
C GLU A 317 -17.06 -13.65 15.58
N LEU A 318 -18.35 -13.86 15.32
CA LEU A 318 -19.30 -12.94 14.67
C LEU A 318 -20.28 -12.32 15.69
N SER A 319 -20.56 -11.02 15.58
CA SER A 319 -21.54 -10.28 16.39
C SER A 319 -22.69 -9.72 15.52
N ALA A 320 -23.93 -9.77 16.02
CA ALA A 320 -25.16 -9.49 15.26
C ALA A 320 -25.71 -8.04 15.39
N ASP A 321 -26.33 -7.59 14.28
CA ASP A 321 -27.36 -6.56 14.00
C ASP A 321 -27.40 -5.17 14.69
N LEU A 322 -27.52 -4.08 13.88
CA LEU A 322 -28.24 -2.79 14.12
C LEU A 322 -28.14 -1.85 12.86
N PRO A 323 -28.91 -0.73 12.73
CA PRO A 323 -29.62 -0.39 11.50
C PRO A 323 -29.05 0.77 10.65
N LEU A 324 -29.54 0.76 9.40
CA LEU A 324 -29.42 1.66 8.26
C LEU A 324 -29.37 3.18 8.49
N VAL A 325 -28.31 3.83 7.97
CA VAL A 325 -28.37 5.18 7.37
C VAL A 325 -27.46 5.23 6.15
N GLY A 326 -27.98 5.68 5.00
CA GLY A 326 -27.33 5.58 3.70
C GLY A 326 -26.40 6.75 3.31
N ALA A 327 -25.44 6.51 2.38
CA ALA A 327 -24.73 7.57 1.65
C ALA A 327 -24.51 7.30 0.13
N ARG A 328 -24.63 8.38 -0.66
CA ARG A 328 -24.46 8.55 -2.12
C ARG A 328 -23.07 8.11 -2.64
N ALA A 329 -23.00 7.86 -3.96
CA ALA A 329 -21.80 7.54 -4.74
C ALA A 329 -20.60 8.47 -4.47
N GLN A 330 -19.44 7.87 -4.23
CA GLN A 330 -18.17 8.58 -3.99
C GLN A 330 -17.64 9.23 -5.27
N ARG A 331 -17.61 10.56 -5.29
CA ARG A 331 -16.84 11.36 -6.26
C ARG A 331 -15.52 11.81 -5.62
N PRO A 332 -14.47 12.11 -6.42
CA PRO A 332 -13.25 12.71 -5.89
C PRO A 332 -13.56 13.94 -5.02
N PRO A 333 -12.75 14.23 -3.99
CA PRO A 333 -12.91 15.43 -3.17
C PRO A 333 -12.99 16.69 -4.04
N ALA A 334 -13.79 17.69 -3.64
CA ALA A 334 -13.99 18.92 -4.44
C ALA A 334 -12.69 19.68 -4.77
N PHE A 335 -11.63 19.53 -3.96
CA PHE A 335 -10.32 20.11 -4.26
C PHE A 335 -9.59 19.38 -5.40
N VAL A 336 -9.85 18.09 -5.62
CA VAL A 336 -9.35 17.30 -6.77
C VAL A 336 -10.04 17.75 -8.05
N ILE A 337 -11.35 18.04 -8.00
CA ILE A 337 -12.09 18.64 -9.13
C ILE A 337 -11.56 20.05 -9.45
N LYS A 338 -11.26 20.85 -8.41
CA LYS A 338 -10.63 22.17 -8.59
C LYS A 338 -9.20 22.05 -9.15
N MET A 339 -8.47 21.00 -8.75
CA MET A 339 -7.15 20.65 -9.27
C MET A 339 -7.22 20.23 -10.75
N GLU A 340 -8.24 19.48 -11.19
CA GLU A 340 -8.46 19.18 -12.61
C GLU A 340 -8.63 20.45 -13.44
N GLN A 341 -9.40 21.42 -12.92
CA GLN A 341 -9.62 22.71 -13.59
C GLN A 341 -8.33 23.54 -13.65
N GLU A 342 -7.58 23.63 -12.54
CA GLU A 342 -6.32 24.38 -12.48
C GLU A 342 -5.22 23.74 -13.37
N VAL A 343 -5.15 22.41 -13.43
CA VAL A 343 -4.20 21.66 -14.26
C VAL A 343 -4.57 21.77 -15.75
N GLN A 344 -5.85 21.66 -16.10
CA GLN A 344 -6.33 21.89 -17.49
C GLN A 344 -6.04 23.31 -17.96
N GLU A 345 -6.29 24.33 -17.13
CA GLU A 345 -5.95 25.71 -17.46
C GLU A 345 -4.44 25.91 -17.68
N LYS A 346 -3.61 25.25 -16.86
CA LYS A 346 -2.15 25.36 -16.96
C LYS A 346 -1.60 24.66 -18.21
N LEU A 347 -2.10 23.46 -18.52
CA LEU A 347 -1.78 22.74 -19.76
C LEU A 347 -2.21 23.51 -21.00
N LEU A 348 -3.41 24.11 -20.98
CA LEU A 348 -3.89 24.95 -22.08
C LEU A 348 -2.98 26.17 -22.29
N ARG A 349 -2.59 26.86 -21.22
CA ARG A 349 -1.65 28.00 -21.29
C ARG A 349 -0.26 27.59 -21.80
N GLU A 350 0.24 26.43 -21.41
CA GLU A 350 1.52 25.91 -21.90
C GLU A 350 1.45 25.50 -23.38
N GLN A 351 0.32 24.94 -23.82
CA GLN A 351 0.07 24.57 -25.21
C GLN A 351 -0.05 25.81 -26.09
N GLU A 352 -0.81 26.82 -25.66
CA GLU A 352 -0.89 28.13 -26.32
C GLU A 352 0.48 28.83 -26.39
N ALA A 353 1.28 28.76 -25.33
CA ALA A 353 2.63 29.33 -25.33
C ALA A 353 3.58 28.59 -26.31
N ARG A 354 3.45 27.27 -26.43
CA ARG A 354 4.20 26.46 -27.41
C ARG A 354 3.78 26.78 -28.84
N ASP A 355 2.49 26.95 -29.09
CA ASP A 355 1.97 27.27 -30.42
C ASP A 355 2.35 28.69 -30.85
N ARG A 356 2.31 29.66 -29.94
CA ARG A 356 2.83 31.03 -30.19
C ARG A 356 4.32 31.05 -30.51
N ARG A 357 5.13 30.27 -29.79
CA ARG A 357 6.57 30.13 -30.08
C ARG A 357 6.84 29.48 -31.43
N ARG A 358 6.02 28.50 -31.84
CA ARG A 358 6.10 27.87 -33.18
C ARG A 358 5.67 28.81 -34.30
N ALA A 359 4.68 29.67 -34.05
CA ALA A 359 4.22 30.67 -35.01
C ALA A 359 5.22 31.82 -35.21
N GLN A 360 5.99 32.18 -34.17
CA GLN A 360 7.05 33.20 -34.26
C GLN A 360 8.37 32.68 -34.85
N ALA A 361 8.53 31.37 -34.97
CA ALA A 361 9.70 30.72 -35.56
C ALA A 361 9.52 30.34 -37.05
N LYS A 362 8.36 30.65 -37.63
CA LYS A 362 8.07 30.61 -39.08
C LYS A 362 7.99 32.04 -39.58
#